data_AF-A0A843FH70-F1
#
_entry.id   AF-A0A843FH70-F1
#
_cell.length_a   1.000
_cell.length_b   1.000
_cell.length_c   1.000
_cell.angle_alpha   90.00
_cell.angle_beta   90.00
_cell.angle_gamma   90.00
#
_symmetry.space_group_name_H-M   'P 1'
#
loop_
_entity.id
_entity.type
_entity.pdbx_description
1 polymer ?
#
loop_
_entity_poly.entity_id
_entity_poly.type
_entity_poly.pdbx_seq_one_letter_code
_entity_poly.pdbx_strand_id
1 'polypeptide(L)'
;YGDNGKIFNTSFNSSFALNYGGAIAGFDAYNMTISNSSFNYNSALGPLSSTGKAYGEGGAIYWENANGLNITDSSFLGNEAHGNGGSISAVNCNDSTIYNITVKTGDAFRNGGAISYVDSNNLTVGSCSFNNLGAVYSGGAIYLNNTNALVTNSSFNNTKSAWNYGGAISVNGNVTIANSTFDNYLALESYGCAVFFERGNSTMFNNSLNGKNPILVAKNASVNLTKNNVTGPFPNKSVKYLEDNTVAGARYYDYSIWNDGTIYLNGNNFDYLIFNNGTIKSKTYTYMLDNETWNATWMENFTFWATIKDDNDNSIISVKTLDSGNQKYPETFLMPYNKVELPVVYQGIFYIRGMDSGLEDNTVFNGTIKVKTPSNVKINYTKYNEGEKVVITAEVTKDWNYTISGNVTFVVGNQTYSRLIVGGIATLEVYNLTAKTYRVTATYTGDDYHLASENFTDLVIKLRTPWVKVDVHDIFFGQTEYINITTNATGHILIYVNGKSHFINIVNGTARLNVTDLEPGNYSAV
;
A
#
# COMPACT_ATOMS: atom_id res chain seq x y z
N TYR A 1 28.56 34.51 -41.95
CA TYR A 1 28.18 35.36 -43.09
C TYR A 1 27.94 34.51 -44.34
N GLY A 2 26.67 34.27 -44.68
CA GLY A 2 26.34 33.39 -45.80
C GLY A 2 24.86 33.07 -45.89
N ASP A 3 24.02 34.10 -45.92
CA ASP A 3 22.58 33.92 -45.99
C ASP A 3 22.18 33.14 -47.24
N ASN A 4 21.20 32.25 -47.08
CA ASN A 4 20.72 31.36 -48.13
C ASN A 4 21.82 30.43 -48.68
N GLY A 5 22.85 30.15 -47.87
CA GLY A 5 23.89 29.19 -48.20
C GLY A 5 23.33 27.79 -48.45
N LYS A 6 23.98 27.04 -49.35
CA LYS A 6 23.61 25.67 -49.69
C LYS A 6 24.84 24.77 -49.70
N ILE A 7 24.78 23.69 -48.93
CA ILE A 7 25.74 22.59 -48.98
C ILE A 7 24.97 21.33 -49.35
N PHE A 8 25.45 20.65 -50.38
CA PHE A 8 24.77 19.51 -50.99
C PHE A 8 25.79 18.47 -51.41
N ASN A 9 25.50 17.18 -51.21
CA ASN A 9 26.36 16.07 -51.65
C ASN A 9 27.82 16.23 -51.21
N THR A 10 28.05 16.68 -49.98
CA THR A 10 29.38 16.99 -49.48
C THR A 10 29.76 16.08 -48.32
N SER A 11 31.05 15.72 -48.23
CA SER A 11 31.59 14.90 -47.16
C SER A 11 32.63 15.69 -46.37
N PHE A 12 32.40 15.85 -45.08
CA PHE A 12 33.31 16.45 -44.10
C PHE A 12 33.86 15.36 -43.20
N ASN A 13 35.16 15.10 -43.29
CA ASN A 13 35.80 14.01 -42.57
C ASN A 13 36.94 14.56 -41.72
N SER A 14 36.99 14.15 -40.45
CA SER A 14 38.12 14.41 -39.54
C SER A 14 38.51 15.88 -39.44
N SER A 15 37.51 16.77 -39.52
CA SER A 15 37.73 18.20 -39.38
C SER A 15 37.73 18.58 -37.90
N PHE A 16 38.59 19.52 -37.53
CA PHE A 16 38.85 19.88 -36.15
C PHE A 16 38.72 21.39 -35.95
N ALA A 17 38.00 21.77 -34.89
CA ALA A 17 37.94 23.13 -34.40
C ALA A 17 38.18 23.18 -32.89
N LEU A 18 38.72 24.30 -32.40
CA LEU A 18 38.83 24.51 -30.96
C LEU A 18 37.51 24.97 -30.35
N ASN A 19 36.77 25.87 -31.01
CA ASN A 19 35.63 26.51 -30.36
C ASN A 19 34.27 26.09 -30.90
N TYR A 20 34.13 26.02 -32.23
CA TYR A 20 32.82 25.95 -32.87
C TYR A 20 32.91 25.11 -34.13
N GLY A 21 32.04 24.10 -34.25
CA GLY A 21 31.77 23.43 -35.52
C GLY A 21 33.02 22.79 -36.11
N GLY A 22 33.33 21.54 -35.75
CA GLY A 22 34.53 20.86 -36.26
C GLY A 22 34.65 20.91 -37.79
N ALA A 23 33.52 20.87 -38.50
CA ALA A 23 33.44 21.02 -39.95
C ALA A 23 32.88 22.39 -40.39
N ILE A 24 31.78 22.84 -39.80
CA ILE A 24 31.05 24.04 -40.23
C ILE A 24 30.63 24.86 -39.02
N ALA A 25 30.92 26.16 -39.05
CA ALA A 25 30.37 27.12 -38.11
C ALA A 25 29.66 28.27 -38.85
N GLY A 26 28.44 28.58 -38.45
CA GLY A 26 27.66 29.71 -38.94
C GLY A 26 27.41 30.73 -37.85
N PHE A 27 27.70 32.00 -38.17
CA PHE A 27 27.40 33.16 -37.35
C PHE A 27 26.61 34.14 -38.20
N ASP A 28 25.47 34.59 -37.68
CA ASP A 28 24.58 35.54 -38.35
C ASP A 28 24.32 35.13 -39.80
N ALA A 29 24.00 33.84 -39.99
CA ALA A 29 23.88 33.20 -41.29
C ALA A 29 22.49 32.56 -41.43
N TYR A 30 21.60 33.23 -42.14
CA TYR A 30 20.19 32.91 -42.19
C TYR A 30 19.87 31.92 -43.33
N ASN A 31 18.85 31.08 -43.15
CA ASN A 31 18.30 30.19 -44.18
C ASN A 31 19.32 29.21 -44.79
N MET A 32 20.26 28.71 -43.99
CA MET A 32 21.24 27.74 -44.45
C MET A 32 20.57 26.39 -44.76
N THR A 33 20.88 25.80 -45.90
CA THR A 33 20.44 24.45 -46.26
C THR A 33 21.63 23.51 -46.41
N ILE A 34 21.63 22.42 -45.65
CA ILE A 34 22.60 21.33 -45.72
C ILE A 34 21.83 20.06 -46.04
N SER A 35 22.13 19.40 -47.15
CA SER A 35 21.40 18.19 -47.54
C SER A 35 22.29 17.13 -48.19
N ASN A 36 21.89 15.86 -48.10
CA ASN A 36 22.60 14.72 -48.69
C ASN A 36 24.10 14.72 -48.38
N SER A 37 24.48 15.04 -47.14
CA SER A 37 25.87 15.27 -46.76
C SER A 37 26.27 14.36 -45.60
N SER A 38 27.58 14.10 -45.46
CA SER A 38 28.12 13.24 -44.40
C SER A 38 29.14 13.99 -43.55
N PHE A 39 29.01 13.88 -42.23
CA PHE A 39 29.90 14.48 -41.25
C PHE A 39 30.50 13.37 -40.39
N ASN A 40 31.72 12.93 -40.70
CA ASN A 40 32.36 11.80 -40.04
C ASN A 40 33.58 12.26 -39.23
N TYR A 41 33.62 11.86 -37.96
CA TYR A 41 34.77 12.05 -37.07
C TYR A 41 35.22 13.49 -36.92
N ASN A 42 34.30 14.45 -37.00
CA ASN A 42 34.61 15.85 -36.80
C ASN A 42 34.54 16.18 -35.31
N SER A 43 35.42 17.07 -34.86
CA SER A 43 35.54 17.35 -33.44
C SER A 43 35.68 18.84 -33.15
N ALA A 44 34.97 19.28 -32.11
CA ALA A 44 35.13 20.58 -31.49
C ALA A 44 35.64 20.38 -30.06
N LEU A 45 36.98 20.39 -29.85
CA LEU A 45 37.62 19.99 -28.59
C LEU A 45 38.28 21.17 -27.86
N GLY A 46 37.49 22.19 -27.55
CA GLY A 46 37.98 23.37 -26.85
C GLY A 46 38.40 23.09 -25.40
N PRO A 47 39.24 23.95 -24.80
CA PRO A 47 39.67 23.74 -23.42
C PRO A 47 38.51 23.88 -22.43
N LEU A 48 38.71 23.39 -21.21
CA LEU A 48 37.90 23.77 -20.06
C LEU A 48 38.52 25.03 -19.43
N SER A 49 37.73 26.10 -19.25
CA SER A 49 38.20 27.28 -18.53
C SER A 49 38.41 26.99 -17.05
N SER A 50 39.17 27.84 -16.37
CA SER A 50 39.31 27.82 -14.90
C SER A 50 37.99 28.05 -14.15
N THR A 51 37.00 28.64 -14.82
CA THR A 51 35.63 28.82 -14.31
C THR A 51 34.73 27.62 -14.62
N GLY A 52 35.28 26.56 -15.22
CA GLY A 52 34.53 25.37 -15.58
C GLY A 52 33.58 25.57 -16.76
N LYS A 53 33.86 26.49 -17.69
CA LYS A 53 33.17 26.59 -18.99
C LYS A 53 33.88 25.69 -19.99
N ALA A 54 33.15 24.83 -20.70
CA ALA A 54 33.73 24.08 -21.82
C ALA A 54 33.62 24.91 -23.10
N TYR A 55 34.66 24.89 -23.91
CA TYR A 55 34.65 25.36 -25.29
C TYR A 55 34.57 24.15 -26.24
N GLY A 56 34.15 24.34 -27.49
CA GLY A 56 34.00 23.25 -28.45
C GLY A 56 32.55 22.84 -28.64
N GLU A 57 31.71 23.77 -29.08
CA GLU A 57 30.30 23.53 -29.36
C GLU A 57 30.10 22.95 -30.76
N GLY A 58 29.22 21.97 -30.90
CA GLY A 58 28.85 21.42 -32.21
C GLY A 58 30.00 20.63 -32.84
N GLY A 59 30.11 19.34 -32.52
CA GLY A 59 31.27 18.55 -32.95
C GLY A 59 31.48 18.56 -34.47
N ALA A 60 30.39 18.58 -35.24
CA ALA A 60 30.45 18.81 -36.69
C ALA A 60 29.96 20.21 -37.08
N ILE A 61 28.79 20.61 -36.59
CA ILE A 61 28.11 21.83 -37.00
C ILE A 61 27.80 22.69 -35.79
N TYR A 62 28.19 23.96 -35.84
CA TYR A 62 27.80 24.99 -34.90
C TYR A 62 27.03 26.12 -35.60
N TRP A 63 25.96 26.60 -34.99
CA TRP A 63 25.18 27.72 -35.52
C TRP A 63 24.79 28.71 -34.43
N GLU A 64 24.91 30.01 -34.70
CA GLU A 64 24.64 31.06 -33.72
C GLU A 64 23.94 32.27 -34.34
N ASN A 65 23.00 32.84 -33.59
CA ASN A 65 22.32 34.11 -33.87
C ASN A 65 21.68 34.14 -35.28
N ALA A 66 20.95 33.09 -35.64
CA ALA A 66 20.43 32.94 -37.00
C ALA A 66 19.15 32.11 -37.08
N ASN A 67 18.35 32.34 -38.11
CA ASN A 67 17.12 31.57 -38.34
C ASN A 67 17.24 30.66 -39.55
N GLY A 68 16.45 29.58 -39.58
CA GLY A 68 16.29 28.75 -40.77
C GLY A 68 17.47 27.82 -41.08
N LEU A 69 18.19 27.30 -40.07
CA LEU A 69 19.13 26.19 -40.29
C LEU A 69 18.36 24.91 -40.63
N ASN A 70 18.50 24.46 -41.89
CA ASN A 70 17.82 23.29 -42.42
C ASN A 70 18.84 22.20 -42.78
N ILE A 71 18.81 21.08 -42.07
CA ILE A 71 19.68 19.92 -42.27
C ILE A 71 18.81 18.73 -42.63
N THR A 72 18.95 18.20 -43.85
CA THR A 72 18.14 17.05 -44.30
C THR A 72 18.97 15.92 -44.88
N ASP A 73 18.45 14.70 -44.81
CA ASP A 73 18.96 13.55 -45.60
C ASP A 73 20.48 13.31 -45.42
N SER A 74 20.98 13.56 -44.21
CA SER A 74 22.41 13.63 -43.93
C SER A 74 22.82 12.66 -42.81
N SER A 75 24.10 12.30 -42.78
CA SER A 75 24.66 11.38 -41.77
C SER A 75 25.74 12.02 -40.92
N PHE A 76 25.76 11.64 -39.65
CA PHE A 76 26.72 12.09 -38.66
C PHE A 76 27.27 10.85 -37.95
N LEU A 77 28.59 10.64 -38.01
CA LEU A 77 29.24 9.46 -37.44
C LEU A 77 30.45 9.88 -36.61
N GLY A 78 30.52 9.48 -35.35
CA GLY A 78 31.75 9.63 -34.56
C GLY A 78 32.13 11.08 -34.27
N ASN A 79 31.19 12.04 -34.34
CA ASN A 79 31.49 13.44 -34.06
C ASN A 79 31.52 13.70 -32.55
N GLU A 80 32.40 14.59 -32.11
CA GLU A 80 32.64 14.83 -30.68
C GLU A 80 32.67 16.33 -30.36
N ALA A 81 32.03 16.71 -29.26
CA ALA A 81 32.07 18.06 -28.71
C ALA A 81 32.52 18.05 -27.25
N HIS A 82 33.49 18.89 -26.89
CA HIS A 82 33.77 19.19 -25.49
C HIS A 82 32.70 20.09 -24.84
N GLY A 83 32.02 20.90 -25.65
CA GLY A 83 30.85 21.67 -25.26
C GLY A 83 29.58 20.85 -25.35
N ASN A 84 28.53 21.46 -25.90
CA ASN A 84 27.26 20.82 -26.17
C ASN A 84 27.15 20.40 -27.64
N GLY A 85 26.23 19.47 -27.93
CA GLY A 85 25.90 19.06 -29.30
C GLY A 85 27.03 18.27 -29.94
N GLY A 86 27.16 16.98 -29.59
CA GLY A 86 28.25 16.14 -30.11
C GLY A 86 28.33 16.11 -31.63
N SER A 87 27.22 16.34 -32.32
CA SER A 87 27.21 16.60 -33.77
C SER A 87 26.78 18.03 -34.12
N ILE A 88 25.67 18.50 -33.57
CA ILE A 88 25.03 19.77 -33.95
C ILE A 88 24.77 20.58 -32.68
N SER A 89 25.24 21.82 -32.65
CA SER A 89 24.90 22.78 -31.59
C SER A 89 24.38 24.06 -32.22
N ALA A 90 23.25 24.55 -31.72
CA ALA A 90 22.66 25.80 -32.16
C ALA A 90 22.25 26.65 -30.95
N VAL A 91 22.61 27.94 -31.01
CA VAL A 91 22.41 28.91 -29.94
C VAL A 91 21.75 30.16 -30.50
N ASN A 92 20.71 30.65 -29.83
CA ASN A 92 19.92 31.80 -30.30
C ASN A 92 19.51 31.66 -31.79
N CYS A 93 19.00 30.48 -32.13
CA CYS A 93 18.54 30.15 -33.46
C CYS A 93 17.03 29.92 -33.49
N ASN A 94 16.35 30.26 -34.58
CA ASN A 94 14.92 29.97 -34.69
C ASN A 94 14.55 29.30 -36.01
N ASP A 95 13.39 28.65 -36.02
CA ASP A 95 12.76 28.09 -37.22
C ASP A 95 13.67 27.10 -37.96
N SER A 96 14.42 26.28 -37.21
CA SER A 96 15.34 25.27 -37.75
C SER A 96 14.64 23.94 -38.00
N THR A 97 15.09 23.23 -39.04
CA THR A 97 14.64 21.87 -39.35
C THR A 97 15.81 20.91 -39.41
N ILE A 98 15.71 19.80 -38.68
CA ILE A 98 16.62 18.65 -38.74
C ILE A 98 15.76 17.44 -39.11
N TYR A 99 15.90 16.96 -40.34
CA TYR A 99 14.97 15.98 -40.89
C TYR A 99 15.67 14.83 -41.59
N ASN A 100 15.21 13.60 -41.36
CA ASN A 100 15.75 12.41 -42.01
C ASN A 100 17.28 12.30 -41.88
N ILE A 101 17.81 12.56 -40.69
CA ILE A 101 19.23 12.38 -40.42
C ILE A 101 19.51 11.13 -39.58
N THR A 102 20.72 10.60 -39.72
CA THR A 102 21.22 9.53 -38.86
C THR A 102 22.44 10.02 -38.09
N VAL A 103 22.40 9.94 -36.76
CA VAL A 103 23.54 10.23 -35.88
C VAL A 103 23.97 8.96 -35.16
N LYS A 104 25.26 8.61 -35.27
CA LYS A 104 25.86 7.41 -34.68
C LYS A 104 27.14 7.75 -33.93
N THR A 105 27.31 7.14 -32.75
CA THR A 105 28.57 7.17 -31.98
C THR A 105 29.09 8.58 -31.71
N GLY A 106 28.18 9.52 -31.45
CA GLY A 106 28.51 10.92 -31.15
C GLY A 106 28.43 11.19 -29.65
N ASP A 107 29.39 11.96 -29.16
CA ASP A 107 29.53 12.26 -27.74
C ASP A 107 29.68 13.77 -27.47
N ALA A 108 29.06 14.22 -26.38
CA ALA A 108 29.24 15.56 -25.85
C ALA A 108 29.72 15.51 -24.39
N PHE A 109 30.79 16.23 -24.07
CA PHE A 109 31.22 16.34 -22.68
C PHE A 109 30.24 17.15 -21.83
N ARG A 110 29.40 18.02 -22.40
CA ARG A 110 28.30 18.66 -21.65
C ARG A 110 26.95 18.00 -21.91
N ASN A 111 26.21 18.53 -22.86
CA ASN A 111 24.81 18.15 -23.08
C ASN A 111 24.56 17.86 -24.55
N GLY A 112 23.56 17.02 -24.85
CA GLY A 112 23.14 16.77 -26.22
C GLY A 112 24.18 15.97 -26.99
N GLY A 113 24.28 14.65 -26.77
CA GLY A 113 25.29 13.81 -27.44
C GLY A 113 25.21 13.85 -28.97
N ALA A 114 24.04 14.18 -29.53
CA ALA A 114 23.90 14.56 -30.93
C ALA A 114 23.59 16.05 -31.09
N ILE A 115 22.49 16.53 -30.51
CA ILE A 115 21.92 17.85 -30.76
C ILE A 115 21.83 18.64 -29.46
N SER A 116 22.33 19.87 -29.49
CA SER A 116 22.05 20.88 -28.47
C SER A 116 21.35 22.08 -29.11
N TYR A 117 20.25 22.52 -28.53
CA TYR A 117 19.46 23.66 -29.00
C TYR A 117 19.13 24.57 -27.81
N VAL A 118 19.74 25.76 -27.78
CA VAL A 118 19.79 26.62 -26.58
C VAL A 118 19.32 28.03 -26.89
N ASP A 119 18.46 28.60 -26.04
CA ASP A 119 17.91 29.96 -26.19
C ASP A 119 17.29 30.20 -27.57
N SER A 120 16.63 29.17 -28.10
CA SER A 120 16.29 29.03 -29.51
C SER A 120 14.83 28.59 -29.65
N ASN A 121 14.13 28.84 -30.77
CA ASN A 121 12.71 28.50 -30.90
C ASN A 121 12.36 27.76 -32.19
N ASN A 122 11.26 27.01 -32.17
CA ASN A 122 10.66 26.33 -33.32
C ASN A 122 11.58 25.32 -34.01
N LEU A 123 12.36 24.54 -33.24
CA LEU A 123 13.11 23.42 -33.80
C LEU A 123 12.17 22.28 -34.21
N THR A 124 12.29 21.80 -35.44
CA THR A 124 11.68 20.55 -35.88
C THR A 124 12.74 19.47 -36.05
N VAL A 125 12.62 18.37 -35.30
CA VAL A 125 13.37 17.12 -35.47
C VAL A 125 12.41 16.05 -35.96
N GLY A 126 12.57 15.58 -37.19
CA GLY A 126 11.62 14.64 -37.81
C GLY A 126 12.31 13.48 -38.50
N SER A 127 11.79 12.27 -38.35
CA SER A 127 12.28 11.08 -39.08
C SER A 127 13.77 10.80 -38.85
N CYS A 128 14.28 11.10 -37.64
CA CYS A 128 15.71 11.01 -37.33
C CYS A 128 16.04 9.72 -36.56
N SER A 129 17.27 9.21 -36.74
CA SER A 129 17.78 8.05 -36.01
C SER A 129 19.01 8.40 -35.17
N PHE A 130 18.90 8.24 -33.85
CA PHE A 130 19.91 8.56 -32.85
C PHE A 130 20.41 7.27 -32.19
N ASN A 131 21.66 6.88 -32.43
CA ASN A 131 22.17 5.57 -32.01
C ASN A 131 23.54 5.67 -31.32
N ASN A 132 23.69 5.01 -30.18
CA ASN A 132 24.95 4.93 -29.43
C ASN A 132 25.50 6.33 -29.12
N LEU A 133 24.72 7.14 -28.40
CA LEU A 133 25.07 8.53 -28.13
C LEU A 133 25.27 8.78 -26.63
N GLY A 134 26.22 9.64 -26.29
CA GLY A 134 26.51 9.98 -24.91
C GLY A 134 26.57 11.48 -24.67
N ALA A 135 25.99 11.91 -23.56
CA ALA A 135 26.32 13.19 -22.93
C ALA A 135 26.78 12.93 -21.49
N VAL A 136 27.78 13.66 -20.99
CA VAL A 136 28.16 13.51 -19.58
C VAL A 136 27.07 14.07 -18.67
N TYR A 137 26.51 15.23 -18.98
CA TYR A 137 25.48 15.87 -18.16
C TYR A 137 24.09 15.47 -18.62
N SER A 138 23.41 16.21 -19.50
CA SER A 138 21.98 15.98 -19.78
C SER A 138 21.70 15.77 -21.27
N GLY A 139 20.62 15.04 -21.59
CA GLY A 139 20.20 14.88 -22.99
C GLY A 139 21.18 14.01 -23.76
N GLY A 140 21.24 12.70 -23.47
CA GLY A 140 22.23 11.82 -24.09
C GLY A 140 22.19 11.81 -25.62
N ALA A 141 21.05 12.14 -26.24
CA ALA A 141 20.95 12.47 -27.65
C ALA A 141 20.64 13.95 -27.88
N ILE A 142 19.57 14.47 -27.27
CA ILE A 142 19.07 15.82 -27.51
C ILE A 142 18.98 16.60 -26.21
N TYR A 143 19.56 17.79 -26.20
CA TYR A 143 19.42 18.77 -25.13
C TYR A 143 18.69 20.01 -25.64
N LEU A 144 17.59 20.35 -24.98
CA LEU A 144 16.73 21.48 -25.26
C LEU A 144 16.72 22.42 -24.06
N ASN A 145 17.22 23.64 -24.22
CA ASN A 145 17.28 24.61 -23.12
C ASN A 145 16.72 25.97 -23.53
N ASN A 146 15.75 26.46 -22.74
CA ASN A 146 14.99 27.67 -22.99
C ASN A 146 14.46 27.72 -24.43
N THR A 147 13.74 26.67 -24.83
CA THR A 147 13.35 26.45 -26.23
C THR A 147 11.97 25.82 -26.36
N ASN A 148 11.36 25.96 -27.54
CA ASN A 148 10.28 25.11 -27.99
C ASN A 148 10.69 24.23 -29.19
N ALA A 149 10.32 22.95 -29.16
CA ALA A 149 10.66 22.01 -30.22
C ALA A 149 9.55 21.00 -30.53
N LEU A 150 9.65 20.40 -31.71
CA LEU A 150 8.84 19.28 -32.18
C LEU A 150 9.78 18.12 -32.53
N VAL A 151 9.64 16.98 -31.86
CA VAL A 151 10.40 15.76 -32.11
C VAL A 151 9.44 14.67 -32.56
N THR A 152 9.53 14.21 -33.80
CA THR A 152 8.55 13.30 -34.38
C THR A 152 9.16 12.16 -35.18
N ASN A 153 8.48 11.02 -35.19
CA ASN A 153 8.82 9.87 -36.03
C ASN A 153 10.30 9.45 -35.91
N SER A 154 10.89 9.61 -34.73
CA SER A 154 12.33 9.44 -34.53
C SER A 154 12.63 8.26 -33.61
N SER A 155 13.82 7.67 -33.75
CA SER A 155 14.27 6.54 -32.95
C SER A 155 15.47 6.92 -32.09
N PHE A 156 15.42 6.61 -30.80
CA PHE A 156 16.51 6.78 -29.84
C PHE A 156 16.93 5.41 -29.32
N ASN A 157 18.14 4.99 -29.67
CA ASN A 157 18.65 3.68 -29.27
C ASN A 157 20.03 3.81 -28.62
N ASN A 158 20.19 3.20 -27.44
CA ASN A 158 21.44 3.20 -26.69
C ASN A 158 21.98 4.62 -26.47
N THR A 159 21.16 5.46 -25.85
CA THR A 159 21.50 6.85 -25.54
C THR A 159 21.74 7.01 -24.04
N LYS A 160 22.77 7.77 -23.65
CA LYS A 160 23.19 7.85 -22.25
C LYS A 160 23.45 9.27 -21.79
N SER A 161 22.95 9.58 -20.60
CA SER A 161 23.40 10.70 -19.76
C SER A 161 24.22 10.12 -18.60
N ALA A 162 25.47 10.53 -18.46
CA ALA A 162 26.38 9.88 -17.52
C ALA A 162 26.21 10.34 -16.07
N TRP A 163 25.80 11.58 -15.83
CA TRP A 163 25.75 12.22 -14.51
C TRP A 163 24.42 12.88 -14.16
N ASN A 164 23.51 13.11 -15.11
CA ASN A 164 22.25 13.81 -14.85
C ASN A 164 21.06 13.03 -15.43
N TYR A 165 20.01 13.75 -15.86
CA TYR A 165 18.76 13.21 -16.38
C TYR A 165 18.68 13.26 -17.92
N GLY A 166 17.68 12.59 -18.48
CA GLY A 166 17.35 12.63 -19.90
C GLY A 166 18.39 11.87 -20.71
N GLY A 167 18.52 10.56 -20.47
CA GLY A 167 19.45 9.71 -21.21
C GLY A 167 19.20 9.70 -22.72
N ALA A 168 18.00 10.02 -23.20
CA ALA A 168 17.75 10.38 -24.59
C ALA A 168 17.55 11.89 -24.75
N ILE A 169 16.54 12.46 -24.09
CA ILE A 169 16.14 13.87 -24.28
C ILE A 169 16.04 14.56 -22.91
N SER A 170 16.64 15.73 -22.79
CA SER A 170 16.45 16.64 -21.66
C SER A 170 15.83 17.94 -22.13
N VAL A 171 14.79 18.40 -21.42
CA VAL A 171 13.92 19.51 -21.83
C VAL A 171 13.80 20.52 -20.70
N ASN A 172 14.36 21.70 -20.91
CA ASN A 172 14.04 22.91 -20.16
C ASN A 172 13.31 23.89 -21.10
N GLY A 173 11.98 23.79 -21.17
CA GLY A 173 11.19 24.51 -22.16
C GLY A 173 9.95 23.71 -22.59
N ASN A 174 9.53 23.87 -23.84
CA ASN A 174 8.33 23.21 -24.36
C ASN A 174 8.73 22.21 -25.44
N VAL A 175 8.25 20.98 -25.39
CA VAL A 175 8.44 20.05 -26.51
C VAL A 175 7.17 19.28 -26.81
N THR A 176 6.93 19.02 -28.09
CA THR A 176 6.02 17.97 -28.51
C THR A 176 6.84 16.78 -29.00
N ILE A 177 6.70 15.63 -28.35
CA ILE A 177 7.36 14.39 -28.77
C ILE A 177 6.28 13.41 -29.23
N ALA A 178 6.37 12.95 -30.48
CA ALA A 178 5.35 12.07 -31.04
C ALA A 178 5.88 10.94 -31.91
N ASN A 179 5.15 9.82 -31.92
CA ASN A 179 5.39 8.69 -32.82
C ASN A 179 6.85 8.19 -32.79
N SER A 180 7.51 8.29 -31.64
CA SER A 180 8.94 8.04 -31.50
C SER A 180 9.20 6.82 -30.60
N THR A 181 10.33 6.16 -30.83
CA THR A 181 10.74 4.97 -30.07
C THR A 181 11.98 5.27 -29.23
N PHE A 182 11.99 4.75 -28.01
CA PHE A 182 13.09 4.90 -27.05
C PHE A 182 13.47 3.53 -26.51
N ASP A 183 14.70 3.11 -26.78
CA ASP A 183 15.23 1.80 -26.39
C ASP A 183 16.64 1.94 -25.81
N ASN A 184 16.95 1.13 -24.79
CA ASN A 184 18.29 1.04 -24.18
C ASN A 184 18.84 2.40 -23.68
N TYR A 185 17.97 3.31 -23.25
CA TYR A 185 18.39 4.59 -22.69
C TYR A 185 18.87 4.44 -21.23
N LEU A 186 19.78 5.31 -20.79
CA LEU A 186 20.33 5.28 -19.43
C LEU A 186 20.62 6.69 -18.89
N ALA A 187 20.28 6.92 -17.63
CA ALA A 187 20.68 8.08 -16.83
C ALA A 187 21.26 7.62 -15.47
N LEU A 188 22.15 8.42 -14.87
CA LEU A 188 22.81 8.08 -13.59
C LEU A 188 21.84 8.08 -12.42
N GLU A 189 21.10 9.18 -12.30
CA GLU A 189 20.09 9.41 -11.25
C GLU A 189 18.99 8.35 -11.27
N SER A 190 19.01 7.47 -12.28
CA SER A 190 18.15 6.32 -12.46
C SER A 190 16.67 6.70 -12.62
N TYR A 191 16.30 7.98 -12.65
CA TYR A 191 14.98 8.48 -13.01
C TYR A 191 15.04 9.35 -14.28
N GLY A 192 13.95 9.44 -15.05
CA GLY A 192 13.95 10.22 -16.30
C GLY A 192 15.01 9.75 -17.30
N CYS A 193 15.24 8.44 -17.37
CA CYS A 193 16.32 7.85 -18.15
C CYS A 193 16.10 8.03 -19.66
N ALA A 194 14.87 8.10 -20.16
CA ALA A 194 14.62 8.44 -21.56
C ALA A 194 14.44 9.94 -21.70
N VAL A 195 13.38 10.47 -21.09
CA VAL A 195 12.95 11.86 -21.25
C VAL A 195 12.82 12.53 -19.89
N PHE A 196 13.50 13.66 -19.75
CA PHE A 196 13.42 14.52 -18.58
C PHE A 196 12.80 15.87 -18.95
N PHE A 197 11.72 16.24 -18.26
CA PHE A 197 11.06 17.53 -18.38
C PHE A 197 11.35 18.37 -17.14
N GLU A 198 12.26 19.35 -17.26
CA GLU A 198 12.70 20.19 -16.15
C GLU A 198 11.72 21.34 -15.87
N ARG A 199 11.28 22.03 -16.92
CA ARG A 199 10.37 23.18 -16.87
C ARG A 199 9.53 23.24 -18.14
N GLY A 200 8.44 24.00 -18.08
CA GLY A 200 7.62 24.34 -19.24
C GLY A 200 6.46 23.38 -19.47
N ASN A 201 5.77 23.56 -20.60
CA ASN A 201 4.55 22.86 -20.96
C ASN A 201 4.81 21.98 -22.19
N SER A 202 4.91 20.68 -21.95
CA SER A 202 5.26 19.71 -22.99
C SER A 202 4.12 18.74 -23.27
N THR A 203 4.19 18.07 -24.42
CA THR A 203 3.25 17.03 -24.82
C THR A 203 4.02 15.82 -25.34
N MET A 204 3.65 14.64 -24.89
CA MET A 204 4.20 13.37 -25.36
C MET A 204 3.03 12.51 -25.82
N PHE A 205 2.99 12.10 -27.09
CA PHE A 205 1.92 11.22 -27.55
C PHE A 205 2.34 10.13 -28.53
N ASN A 206 1.71 8.96 -28.40
CA ASN A 206 1.93 7.80 -29.27
C ASN A 206 3.42 7.37 -29.37
N ASN A 207 4.12 7.41 -28.24
CA ASN A 207 5.52 6.96 -28.17
C ASN A 207 5.62 5.57 -27.53
N SER A 208 6.68 4.84 -27.88
CA SER A 208 7.03 3.56 -27.28
C SER A 208 8.35 3.70 -26.52
N LEU A 209 8.33 3.45 -25.22
CA LEU A 209 9.50 3.55 -24.34
C LEU A 209 9.74 2.20 -23.68
N ASN A 210 10.91 1.63 -23.93
CA ASN A 210 11.28 0.32 -23.46
C ASN A 210 12.52 0.38 -22.56
N GLY A 211 12.29 0.22 -21.25
CA GLY A 211 13.36 0.24 -20.26
C GLY A 211 13.00 0.97 -18.96
N LYS A 212 14.00 1.06 -18.08
CA LYS A 212 13.84 1.58 -16.73
C LYS A 212 13.59 3.08 -16.64
N ASN A 213 12.64 3.46 -15.79
CA ASN A 213 12.40 4.85 -15.40
C ASN A 213 12.36 5.86 -16.55
N PRO A 214 11.50 5.65 -17.56
CA PRO A 214 11.56 6.38 -18.82
C PRO A 214 11.34 7.88 -18.69
N ILE A 215 10.42 8.30 -17.82
CA ILE A 215 9.90 9.67 -17.79
C ILE A 215 10.07 10.24 -16.38
N LEU A 216 10.61 11.45 -16.31
CA LEU A 216 10.58 12.30 -15.12
C LEU A 216 10.02 13.67 -15.50
N VAL A 217 8.95 14.06 -14.81
CA VAL A 217 8.36 15.40 -14.89
C VAL A 217 8.72 16.15 -13.61
N ALA A 218 9.61 17.13 -13.70
CA ALA A 218 10.06 17.91 -12.55
C ALA A 218 8.99 18.91 -12.09
N LYS A 219 9.16 19.42 -10.87
CA LYS A 219 8.22 20.30 -10.17
C LYS A 219 7.70 21.50 -11.00
N ASN A 220 8.53 22.06 -11.86
CA ASN A 220 8.20 23.26 -12.65
C ASN A 220 7.73 22.93 -14.08
N ALA A 221 7.49 21.65 -14.38
CA ALA A 221 7.02 21.19 -15.68
C ALA A 221 5.57 20.71 -15.63
N SER A 222 4.87 20.88 -16.74
CA SER A 222 3.54 20.33 -16.99
C SER A 222 3.58 19.51 -18.28
N VAL A 223 3.10 18.26 -18.25
CA VAL A 223 3.18 17.35 -19.39
C VAL A 223 1.85 16.65 -19.69
N ASN A 224 1.41 16.77 -20.93
CA ASN A 224 0.31 15.97 -21.47
C ASN A 224 0.86 14.64 -21.99
N LEU A 225 0.55 13.54 -21.30
CA LEU A 225 0.92 12.19 -21.73
C LEU A 225 -0.30 11.53 -22.36
N THR A 226 -0.26 11.25 -23.66
CA THR A 226 -1.39 10.64 -24.38
C THR A 226 -0.97 9.42 -25.18
N LYS A 227 -1.59 8.25 -24.94
CA LYS A 227 -1.32 7.02 -25.72
C LYS A 227 0.16 6.61 -25.78
N ASN A 228 0.94 6.91 -24.75
CA ASN A 228 2.30 6.41 -24.66
C ASN A 228 2.29 4.99 -24.09
N ASN A 229 3.18 4.15 -24.60
CA ASN A 229 3.39 2.79 -24.13
C ASN A 229 4.74 2.72 -23.42
N VAL A 230 4.73 2.30 -22.15
CA VAL A 230 5.96 2.05 -21.39
C VAL A 230 6.02 0.56 -21.07
N THR A 231 7.08 -0.08 -21.52
CA THR A 231 7.32 -1.51 -21.34
C THR A 231 8.74 -1.75 -20.82
N GLY A 232 9.03 -2.99 -20.43
CA GLY A 232 10.38 -3.44 -20.14
C GLY A 232 10.39 -4.76 -19.39
N PRO A 233 11.55 -5.20 -18.90
CA PRO A 233 11.63 -6.41 -18.10
C PRO A 233 10.93 -6.20 -16.75
N PHE A 234 10.32 -7.26 -16.21
CA PHE A 234 9.67 -7.29 -14.89
C PHE A 234 8.53 -6.26 -14.71
N PRO A 235 7.46 -6.30 -15.53
CA PRO A 235 6.31 -5.42 -15.37
C PRO A 235 5.73 -5.53 -13.95
N ASN A 236 5.42 -4.39 -13.33
CA ASN A 236 4.85 -4.33 -11.99
C ASN A 236 3.88 -3.15 -11.86
N LYS A 237 2.59 -3.46 -11.87
CA LYS A 237 1.48 -2.54 -11.58
C LYS A 237 0.93 -2.69 -10.16
N SER A 238 1.42 -3.64 -9.38
CA SER A 238 0.85 -3.94 -8.06
C SER A 238 1.26 -2.87 -7.07
N VAL A 239 0.33 -2.42 -6.22
CA VAL A 239 0.60 -1.54 -5.06
C VAL A 239 0.85 -2.33 -3.77
N LYS A 240 0.67 -3.67 -3.80
CA LYS A 240 0.77 -4.57 -2.63
C LYS A 240 2.19 -4.74 -2.08
N TYR A 241 3.22 -4.24 -2.74
CA TYR A 241 4.61 -4.37 -2.28
C TYR A 241 4.90 -3.54 -1.01
N LEU A 242 3.95 -2.73 -0.56
CA LEU A 242 4.01 -2.07 0.74
C LEU A 242 3.59 -2.98 1.90
N GLU A 243 3.01 -4.16 1.63
CA GLU A 243 2.56 -5.13 2.63
C GLU A 243 3.68 -6.02 3.15
N ASP A 244 4.74 -6.21 2.37
CA ASP A 244 5.80 -7.16 2.70
C ASP A 244 7.16 -6.45 2.86
N ASN A 245 7.55 -6.20 4.11
CA ASN A 245 8.87 -5.68 4.46
C ASN A 245 10.02 -6.63 4.03
N THR A 246 9.72 -7.80 3.44
CA THR A 246 10.71 -8.79 3.00
C THR A 246 11.23 -8.64 1.58
N VAL A 247 10.91 -7.54 0.86
CA VAL A 247 11.67 -7.17 -0.34
C VAL A 247 12.16 -5.72 -0.31
N ALA A 248 12.84 -5.37 0.78
CA ALA A 248 13.80 -4.27 0.80
C ALA A 248 14.96 -4.59 -0.14
N GLY A 249 14.85 -4.18 -1.40
CA GLY A 249 15.97 -4.25 -2.33
C GLY A 249 15.67 -3.46 -3.58
N ALA A 250 16.05 -2.19 -3.59
CA ALA A 250 16.34 -1.22 -4.68
C ALA A 250 15.71 -1.38 -6.10
N ARG A 251 15.46 -2.59 -6.60
CA ARG A 251 15.06 -2.94 -7.96
C ARG A 251 13.61 -2.64 -8.34
N TYR A 252 12.72 -2.35 -7.39
CA TYR A 252 11.31 -2.08 -7.69
C TYR A 252 11.03 -0.61 -8.06
N TYR A 253 11.87 0.31 -7.59
CA TYR A 253 11.91 1.71 -8.06
C TYR A 253 12.65 1.86 -9.39
N ASP A 254 13.35 0.82 -9.83
CA ASP A 254 14.10 0.84 -11.08
C ASP A 254 13.16 0.89 -12.29
N TYR A 255 11.84 0.72 -12.14
CA TYR A 255 10.91 0.85 -13.25
C TYR A 255 9.65 1.59 -12.83
N SER A 256 9.59 2.89 -13.13
CA SER A 256 8.51 3.78 -12.71
C SER A 256 8.44 5.04 -13.57
N ILE A 257 7.26 5.64 -13.63
CA ILE A 257 7.05 6.97 -14.19
C ILE A 257 7.06 7.95 -13.02
N TRP A 258 7.85 9.01 -13.10
CA TRP A 258 8.05 9.95 -11.99
C TRP A 258 7.42 11.29 -12.28
N ASN A 259 6.59 11.77 -11.35
CA ASN A 259 5.94 13.07 -11.43
C ASN A 259 6.12 13.88 -10.15
N ASP A 260 6.94 14.92 -10.21
CA ASP A 260 7.00 16.00 -9.22
C ASP A 260 6.24 17.26 -9.68
N GLY A 261 5.93 17.36 -10.97
CA GLY A 261 5.26 18.49 -11.60
C GLY A 261 3.77 18.26 -11.79
N THR A 262 3.25 18.64 -12.96
CA THR A 262 1.85 18.42 -13.35
C THR A 262 1.77 17.47 -14.53
N ILE A 263 0.91 16.44 -14.46
CA ILE A 263 0.65 15.56 -15.59
C ILE A 263 -0.85 15.44 -15.91
N TYR A 264 -1.11 15.16 -17.18
CA TYR A 264 -2.40 14.72 -17.68
C TYR A 264 -2.20 13.35 -18.33
N LEU A 265 -2.97 12.36 -17.88
CA LEU A 265 -2.94 11.00 -18.41
C LEU A 265 -4.15 10.80 -19.31
N ASN A 266 -3.95 10.24 -20.51
CA ASN A 266 -5.03 9.92 -21.43
C ASN A 266 -4.65 8.73 -22.32
N GLY A 267 -5.24 7.57 -22.08
CA GLY A 267 -5.04 6.40 -22.93
C GLY A 267 -3.62 5.82 -22.87
N ASN A 268 -2.81 6.15 -21.87
CA ASN A 268 -1.47 5.59 -21.73
C ASN A 268 -1.55 4.14 -21.25
N ASN A 269 -0.56 3.33 -21.63
CA ASN A 269 -0.40 1.97 -21.12
C ASN A 269 1.01 1.82 -20.54
N PHE A 270 1.11 1.79 -19.22
CA PHE A 270 2.38 1.68 -18.52
C PHE A 270 2.44 0.36 -17.77
N ASP A 271 3.41 -0.49 -18.07
CA ASP A 271 3.68 -1.73 -17.33
C ASP A 271 4.16 -1.50 -15.88
N TYR A 272 4.35 -0.23 -15.49
CA TYR A 272 4.98 0.21 -14.25
C TYR A 272 4.17 1.26 -13.52
N LEU A 273 4.50 1.45 -12.24
CA LEU A 273 3.85 2.40 -11.35
C LEU A 273 4.16 3.85 -11.73
N ILE A 274 3.19 4.73 -11.45
CA ILE A 274 3.38 6.18 -11.48
C ILE A 274 3.63 6.64 -10.04
N PHE A 275 4.82 7.16 -9.76
CA PHE A 275 5.12 7.84 -8.49
C PHE A 275 4.73 9.31 -8.61
N ASN A 276 3.65 9.67 -7.91
CA ASN A 276 3.10 11.01 -7.92
C ASN A 276 3.45 11.77 -6.63
N ASN A 277 4.31 12.76 -6.78
CA ASN A 277 4.71 13.72 -5.76
C ASN A 277 4.30 15.18 -6.12
N GLY A 278 3.73 15.34 -7.32
CA GLY A 278 3.09 16.56 -7.82
C GLY A 278 1.59 16.37 -8.03
N THR A 279 1.08 16.84 -9.17
CA THR A 279 -0.35 16.88 -9.49
C THR A 279 -0.70 16.04 -10.71
N ILE A 280 -1.77 15.26 -10.61
CA ILE A 280 -2.46 14.58 -11.72
C ILE A 280 -3.80 15.27 -11.92
N LYS A 281 -4.03 15.77 -13.14
CA LYS A 281 -5.24 16.53 -13.50
C LYS A 281 -6.30 15.74 -14.24
N SER A 282 -5.92 14.58 -14.77
CA SER A 282 -6.83 13.63 -15.40
C SER A 282 -7.58 12.82 -14.35
N LYS A 283 -8.63 12.11 -14.79
CA LYS A 283 -9.44 11.26 -13.92
C LYS A 283 -8.62 10.21 -13.21
N THR A 284 -8.82 10.11 -11.90
CA THR A 284 -8.29 9.04 -11.07
C THR A 284 -9.36 8.44 -10.18
N TYR A 285 -9.08 7.24 -9.68
CA TYR A 285 -9.95 6.49 -8.78
C TYR A 285 -9.13 6.00 -7.59
N THR A 286 -9.57 6.34 -6.39
CA THR A 286 -8.97 5.87 -5.12
C THR A 286 -9.91 4.91 -4.43
N TYR A 287 -9.42 3.71 -4.12
CA TYR A 287 -10.16 2.67 -3.39
C TYR A 287 -9.50 2.48 -2.04
N MET A 288 -10.08 3.07 -0.99
CA MET A 288 -9.61 2.87 0.38
C MET A 288 -9.95 1.46 0.84
N LEU A 289 -8.98 0.73 1.39
CA LEU A 289 -9.14 -0.68 1.79
C LEU A 289 -9.78 -1.53 0.68
N ASP A 290 -9.44 -1.23 -0.57
CA ASP A 290 -10.00 -1.84 -1.78
C ASP A 290 -11.55 -1.77 -1.89
N ASN A 291 -12.18 -0.81 -1.21
CA ASN A 291 -13.63 -0.68 -1.09
C ASN A 291 -14.29 -1.90 -0.40
N GLU A 292 -13.55 -2.56 0.50
CA GLU A 292 -13.99 -3.73 1.25
C GLU A 292 -14.23 -3.43 2.74
N THR A 293 -14.73 -4.43 3.47
CA THR A 293 -14.94 -4.36 4.92
C THR A 293 -13.90 -5.19 5.66
N TRP A 294 -13.17 -4.56 6.58
CA TRP A 294 -12.13 -5.18 7.38
C TRP A 294 -12.48 -5.16 8.86
N ASN A 295 -12.11 -6.22 9.59
CA ASN A 295 -12.25 -6.28 11.04
C ASN A 295 -10.90 -5.91 11.69
N ALA A 296 -10.96 -5.18 12.81
CA ALA A 296 -9.80 -4.87 13.63
C ALA A 296 -10.14 -4.99 15.11
N THR A 297 -9.11 -5.20 15.93
CA THR A 297 -9.24 -5.24 17.38
C THR A 297 -8.82 -3.90 17.97
N TRP A 298 -9.63 -3.35 18.85
CA TRP A 298 -9.34 -2.10 19.54
C TRP A 298 -7.94 -2.12 20.19
N MET A 299 -7.19 -1.02 20.04
CA MET A 299 -5.81 -0.83 20.49
C MET A 299 -4.72 -1.65 19.79
N GLU A 300 -5.07 -2.51 18.81
CA GLU A 300 -4.07 -3.16 17.96
C GLU A 300 -3.71 -2.27 16.76
N ASN A 301 -2.51 -2.47 16.21
CA ASN A 301 -2.11 -1.82 14.97
C ASN A 301 -2.92 -2.37 13.80
N PHE A 302 -3.36 -1.48 12.91
CA PHE A 302 -4.00 -1.81 11.65
C PHE A 302 -3.30 -1.08 10.51
N THR A 303 -3.07 -1.79 9.41
CA THR A 303 -2.56 -1.18 8.17
C THR A 303 -3.73 -0.59 7.40
N PHE A 304 -3.72 0.71 7.18
CA PHE A 304 -4.60 1.39 6.23
C PHE A 304 -3.87 1.52 4.89
N TRP A 305 -4.55 1.22 3.79
CA TRP A 305 -4.01 1.36 2.44
C TRP A 305 -5.04 1.90 1.46
N ALA A 306 -4.54 2.36 0.32
CA ALA A 306 -5.33 2.78 -0.82
C ALA A 306 -4.78 2.19 -2.12
N THR A 307 -5.68 1.71 -2.97
CA THR A 307 -5.37 1.41 -4.38
C THR A 307 -5.76 2.63 -5.21
N ILE A 308 -4.81 3.24 -5.93
CA ILE A 308 -5.06 4.42 -6.78
C ILE A 308 -4.74 4.08 -8.23
N LYS A 309 -5.65 4.43 -9.14
CA LYS A 309 -5.52 4.18 -10.59
C LYS A 309 -6.02 5.36 -11.41
N ASP A 310 -5.51 5.52 -12.63
CA ASP A 310 -6.14 6.39 -13.64
C ASP A 310 -7.31 5.68 -14.34
N ASP A 311 -7.92 6.33 -15.33
CA ASP A 311 -9.02 5.79 -16.14
C ASP A 311 -8.58 4.78 -17.22
N ASN A 312 -7.30 4.44 -17.26
CA ASN A 312 -6.70 3.44 -18.12
C ASN A 312 -5.99 2.30 -17.37
N ASP A 313 -6.30 2.14 -16.07
CA ASP A 313 -5.76 1.08 -15.20
C ASP A 313 -4.23 1.17 -14.99
N ASN A 314 -3.66 2.37 -15.11
CA ASN A 314 -2.30 2.65 -14.66
C ASN A 314 -2.32 2.90 -13.14
N SER A 315 -1.52 2.15 -12.41
CA SER A 315 -1.44 2.24 -10.95
C SER A 315 -0.59 3.43 -10.50
N ILE A 316 -1.08 4.13 -9.47
CA ILE A 316 -0.50 5.37 -8.96
C ILE A 316 -0.12 5.20 -7.48
N ILE A 317 1.05 5.72 -7.12
CA ILE A 317 1.53 5.86 -5.75
C ILE A 317 1.56 7.34 -5.41
N SER A 318 0.70 7.75 -4.49
CA SER A 318 0.76 9.07 -3.88
C SER A 318 1.88 9.11 -2.85
N VAL A 319 2.90 9.92 -3.10
CA VAL A 319 4.11 9.91 -2.28
C VAL A 319 3.88 10.57 -0.92
N LYS A 320 3.16 11.70 -0.88
CA LYS A 320 3.07 12.54 0.33
C LYS A 320 1.78 13.34 0.50
N THR A 321 0.79 13.17 -0.39
CA THR A 321 -0.38 14.06 -0.45
C THR A 321 -1.69 13.35 -0.12
N LEU A 322 -1.69 12.02 0.00
CA LEU A 322 -2.84 11.24 0.44
C LEU A 322 -3.00 11.33 1.96
N ASP A 323 -4.09 11.95 2.38
CA ASP A 323 -4.60 11.90 3.74
C ASP A 323 -5.81 10.97 3.83
N SER A 324 -6.05 10.43 5.02
CA SER A 324 -7.21 9.60 5.31
C SER A 324 -7.87 10.02 6.61
N GLY A 325 -9.19 9.85 6.67
CA GLY A 325 -10.01 10.13 7.84
C GLY A 325 -11.33 9.37 7.82
N ASN A 326 -12.14 9.54 8.86
CA ASN A 326 -13.45 8.90 8.95
C ASN A 326 -14.58 9.92 9.20
N GLN A 327 -15.82 9.57 8.86
CA GLN A 327 -16.95 10.51 8.96
C GLN A 327 -17.37 10.89 10.39
N LYS A 328 -16.94 10.13 11.40
CA LYS A 328 -17.45 10.27 12.76
C LYS A 328 -16.51 11.12 13.61
N TYR A 329 -15.22 11.16 13.26
CA TYR A 329 -14.18 11.82 14.04
C TYR A 329 -13.17 12.51 13.09
N PRO A 330 -13.02 13.84 13.17
CA PRO A 330 -12.48 14.68 12.10
C PRO A 330 -10.95 14.71 11.95
N GLU A 331 -10.21 13.96 12.76
CA GLU A 331 -8.75 13.90 12.62
C GLU A 331 -8.37 13.13 11.35
N THR A 332 -7.58 13.77 10.48
CA THR A 332 -6.97 13.14 9.31
C THR A 332 -5.54 12.73 9.62
N PHE A 333 -5.07 11.67 8.96
CA PHE A 333 -3.68 11.22 9.04
C PHE A 333 -3.10 11.03 7.65
N LEU A 334 -1.81 11.30 7.53
CA LEU A 334 -1.08 11.15 6.27
C LEU A 334 -0.83 9.67 5.97
N MET A 335 -1.01 9.27 4.72
CA MET A 335 -0.76 7.94 4.17
C MET A 335 0.32 8.01 3.07
N PRO A 336 1.59 8.22 3.44
CA PRO A 336 2.66 8.30 2.45
C PRO A 336 2.76 6.98 1.68
N TYR A 337 3.04 7.09 0.39
CA TYR A 337 3.08 5.94 -0.52
C TYR A 337 1.80 5.10 -0.47
N ASN A 338 0.62 5.70 -0.28
CA ASN A 338 -0.67 5.02 -0.15
C ASN A 338 -0.86 4.09 1.07
N LYS A 339 0.05 4.07 2.06
CA LYS A 339 -0.06 3.17 3.23
C LYS A 339 0.34 3.87 4.53
N VAL A 340 -0.34 3.50 5.62
CA VAL A 340 0.14 3.78 6.98
C VAL A 340 -0.28 2.67 7.94
N GLU A 341 0.50 2.42 8.98
CA GLU A 341 0.14 1.53 10.07
C GLU A 341 -0.05 2.34 11.35
N LEU A 342 -1.24 2.26 11.95
CA LEU A 342 -1.62 3.01 13.14
C LEU A 342 -2.48 2.16 14.08
N PRO A 343 -2.43 2.43 15.40
CA PRO A 343 -3.32 1.76 16.34
C PRO A 343 -4.79 2.20 16.14
N VAL A 344 -5.72 1.24 16.16
CA VAL A 344 -7.16 1.54 16.11
C VAL A 344 -7.69 1.92 17.49
N VAL A 345 -7.63 3.21 17.79
CA VAL A 345 -8.00 3.73 19.12
C VAL A 345 -9.51 3.93 19.32
N TYR A 346 -10.32 3.76 18.26
CA TYR A 346 -11.77 3.97 18.30
C TYR A 346 -12.55 2.68 18.00
N GLN A 347 -13.57 2.38 18.81
CA GLN A 347 -14.48 1.24 18.64
C GLN A 347 -15.70 1.61 17.78
N GLY A 348 -16.10 0.71 16.89
CA GLY A 348 -17.30 0.85 16.06
C GLY A 348 -17.07 0.55 14.58
N ILE A 349 -18.01 1.00 13.74
CA ILE A 349 -17.98 0.82 12.28
C ILE A 349 -17.74 2.18 11.63
N PHE A 350 -16.70 2.28 10.82
CA PHE A 350 -16.25 3.54 10.21
C PHE A 350 -16.05 3.38 8.70
N TYR A 351 -16.41 4.40 7.91
CA TYR A 351 -15.96 4.48 6.53
C TYR A 351 -14.64 5.24 6.51
N ILE A 352 -13.66 4.68 5.83
CA ILE A 352 -12.34 5.26 5.63
C ILE A 352 -12.36 6.00 4.30
N ARG A 353 -12.19 7.32 4.37
CA ARG A 353 -12.16 8.20 3.20
C ARG A 353 -10.73 8.59 2.90
N GLY A 354 -10.37 8.62 1.63
CA GLY A 354 -9.11 9.20 1.15
C GLY A 354 -9.32 10.60 0.61
N MET A 355 -8.36 11.48 0.84
CA MET A 355 -8.29 12.81 0.25
C MET A 355 -6.87 13.03 -0.23
N ASP A 356 -6.69 13.34 -1.52
CA ASP A 356 -5.36 13.55 -2.07
C ASP A 356 -5.30 14.89 -2.80
N SER A 357 -4.51 15.82 -2.27
CA SER A 357 -4.33 17.15 -2.86
C SER A 357 -3.57 17.13 -4.19
N GLY A 358 -2.88 16.04 -4.51
CA GLY A 358 -2.21 15.81 -5.78
C GLY A 358 -3.12 15.21 -6.87
N LEU A 359 -4.36 14.84 -6.56
CA LEU A 359 -5.30 14.24 -7.52
C LEU A 359 -6.52 15.16 -7.73
N GLU A 360 -6.50 16.00 -8.77
CA GLU A 360 -7.51 17.07 -8.94
C GLU A 360 -8.90 16.56 -9.39
N ASP A 361 -8.97 15.52 -10.22
CA ASP A 361 -10.21 14.90 -10.71
C ASP A 361 -10.31 13.46 -10.18
N ASN A 362 -10.40 13.31 -8.86
CA ASN A 362 -10.38 12.02 -8.19
C ASN A 362 -11.76 11.57 -7.70
N THR A 363 -12.14 10.34 -8.05
CA THR A 363 -13.31 9.66 -7.47
C THR A 363 -12.86 8.71 -6.37
N VAL A 364 -13.38 8.89 -5.15
CA VAL A 364 -12.99 8.10 -3.98
C VAL A 364 -14.07 7.10 -3.59
N PHE A 365 -13.68 5.84 -3.47
CA PHE A 365 -14.47 4.74 -2.94
C PHE A 365 -14.00 4.39 -1.53
N ASN A 366 -14.92 4.42 -0.58
CA ASN A 366 -14.59 4.29 0.84
C ASN A 366 -14.63 2.84 1.29
N GLY A 367 -13.56 2.37 1.92
CA GLY A 367 -13.53 1.11 2.64
C GLY A 367 -14.24 1.22 3.99
N THR A 368 -14.56 0.09 4.60
CA THR A 368 -15.16 0.02 5.92
C THR A 368 -14.24 -0.70 6.89
N ILE A 369 -14.05 -0.16 8.10
CA ILE A 369 -13.39 -0.86 9.20
C ILE A 369 -14.37 -1.09 10.35
N LYS A 370 -14.38 -2.31 10.89
CA LYS A 370 -15.17 -2.74 12.04
C LYS A 370 -14.23 -3.04 13.20
N VAL A 371 -14.17 -2.12 14.15
CA VAL A 371 -13.28 -2.22 15.32
C VAL A 371 -14.05 -2.76 16.51
N LYS A 372 -13.66 -3.94 17.00
CA LYS A 372 -14.28 -4.59 18.17
C LYS A 372 -13.34 -4.57 19.37
N THR A 373 -13.87 -4.44 20.59
CA THR A 373 -13.06 -4.56 21.81
C THR A 373 -13.01 -6.01 22.28
N PRO A 374 -11.92 -6.43 22.91
CA PRO A 374 -11.93 -7.64 23.73
C PRO A 374 -13.06 -7.59 24.77
N SER A 375 -13.55 -8.77 25.11
CA SER A 375 -14.48 -8.99 26.23
C SER A 375 -13.93 -10.09 27.12
N ASN A 376 -14.44 -10.20 28.35
CA ASN A 376 -14.07 -11.28 29.26
C ASN A 376 -15.33 -11.89 29.88
N VAL A 377 -15.35 -13.20 30.05
CA VAL A 377 -16.44 -13.90 30.75
C VAL A 377 -15.98 -14.27 32.15
N LYS A 378 -16.69 -13.81 33.17
CA LYS A 378 -16.52 -14.25 34.55
C LYS A 378 -17.69 -15.13 34.95
N ILE A 379 -17.40 -16.36 35.38
CA ILE A 379 -18.42 -17.29 35.85
C ILE A 379 -18.51 -17.23 37.37
N ASN A 380 -19.70 -16.95 37.89
CA ASN A 380 -20.01 -17.09 39.31
C ASN A 380 -21.13 -18.12 39.48
N TYR A 381 -21.04 -18.89 40.55
CA TYR A 381 -22.07 -19.85 40.91
C TYR A 381 -22.16 -19.98 42.43
N THR A 382 -23.30 -20.46 42.87
CA THR A 382 -23.57 -20.82 44.26
C THR A 382 -23.22 -22.28 44.53
N LYS A 383 -22.42 -22.57 45.56
CA LYS A 383 -22.15 -23.95 46.01
C LYS A 383 -23.39 -24.50 46.70
N TYR A 384 -23.88 -25.66 46.26
CA TYR A 384 -25.06 -26.29 46.82
C TYR A 384 -24.92 -27.81 46.91
N ASN A 385 -25.80 -28.40 47.72
CA ASN A 385 -25.85 -29.84 47.88
C ASN A 385 -26.64 -30.49 46.74
N GLU A 386 -26.42 -31.78 46.54
CA GLU A 386 -27.16 -32.60 45.58
C GLU A 386 -28.68 -32.36 45.67
N GLY A 387 -29.35 -32.26 44.52
CA GLY A 387 -30.80 -32.06 44.44
C GLY A 387 -31.31 -30.66 44.80
N GLU A 388 -30.44 -29.68 45.06
CA GLU A 388 -30.80 -28.26 45.21
C GLU A 388 -30.69 -27.53 43.86
N LYS A 389 -31.38 -26.37 43.75
CA LYS A 389 -31.27 -25.48 42.58
C LYS A 389 -29.90 -24.80 42.57
N VAL A 390 -29.15 -24.93 41.47
CA VAL A 390 -27.89 -24.20 41.26
C VAL A 390 -28.13 -23.04 40.31
N VAL A 391 -27.73 -21.84 40.74
CA VAL A 391 -27.73 -20.64 39.88
C VAL A 391 -26.30 -20.38 39.41
N ILE A 392 -26.13 -20.39 38.09
CA ILE A 392 -24.87 -20.09 37.41
C ILE A 392 -25.08 -18.76 36.68
N THR A 393 -24.14 -17.85 36.84
CA THR A 393 -24.13 -16.55 36.16
C THR A 393 -22.85 -16.41 35.36
N ALA A 394 -22.96 -15.88 34.15
CA ALA A 394 -21.84 -15.39 33.37
C ALA A 394 -21.96 -13.87 33.28
N GLU A 395 -21.03 -13.17 33.91
CA GLU A 395 -20.84 -11.74 33.79
C GLU A 395 -19.87 -11.49 32.63
N VAL A 396 -20.34 -10.85 31.57
CA VAL A 396 -19.49 -10.46 30.44
C VAL A 396 -19.03 -9.03 30.69
N THR A 397 -17.72 -8.85 30.86
CA THR A 397 -17.10 -7.55 31.08
C THR A 397 -16.42 -7.03 29.81
N LYS A 398 -16.23 -5.72 29.76
CA LYS A 398 -15.66 -4.97 28.64
C LYS A 398 -14.86 -3.78 29.19
N ASP A 399 -13.98 -3.25 28.35
CA ASP A 399 -13.18 -2.09 28.71
C ASP A 399 -13.90 -0.75 28.44
N TRP A 400 -14.83 -0.66 27.46
CA TRP A 400 -15.40 0.64 27.04
C TRP A 400 -16.85 0.66 26.48
N ASN A 401 -17.43 1.86 26.49
CA ASN A 401 -18.77 2.43 26.20
C ASN A 401 -19.93 1.69 25.51
N TYR A 402 -19.78 0.57 24.79
CA TYR A 402 -20.95 -0.05 24.12
C TYR A 402 -21.59 -1.13 24.97
N THR A 403 -22.92 -1.15 25.12
CA THR A 403 -23.61 -2.21 25.86
C THR A 403 -23.37 -3.57 25.22
N ILE A 404 -22.94 -4.57 26.03
CA ILE A 404 -22.84 -5.95 25.58
C ILE A 404 -24.25 -6.47 25.31
N SER A 405 -24.42 -7.13 24.17
CA SER A 405 -25.68 -7.72 23.73
C SER A 405 -25.50 -9.17 23.30
N GLY A 406 -26.59 -9.86 22.97
CA GLY A 406 -26.54 -11.25 22.53
C GLY A 406 -26.66 -12.26 23.68
N ASN A 407 -26.08 -13.45 23.46
CA ASN A 407 -26.27 -14.61 24.34
C ASN A 407 -24.93 -15.16 24.85
N VAL A 408 -24.97 -15.77 26.04
CA VAL A 408 -23.94 -16.69 26.53
C VAL A 408 -24.44 -18.13 26.37
N THR A 409 -23.57 -18.98 25.85
CA THR A 409 -23.78 -20.43 25.80
C THR A 409 -23.05 -21.08 26.97
N PHE A 410 -23.81 -21.70 27.87
CA PHE A 410 -23.29 -22.48 28.99
C PHE A 410 -23.21 -23.96 28.61
N VAL A 411 -22.14 -24.64 29.03
CA VAL A 411 -22.02 -26.09 28.99
C VAL A 411 -21.83 -26.59 30.42
N VAL A 412 -22.73 -27.44 30.89
CA VAL A 412 -22.69 -28.06 32.24
C VAL A 412 -22.75 -29.57 32.06
N GLY A 413 -21.61 -30.24 32.25
CA GLY A 413 -21.49 -31.66 31.88
C GLY A 413 -21.67 -31.86 30.37
N ASN A 414 -22.67 -32.65 29.96
CA ASN A 414 -22.96 -32.92 28.54
C ASN A 414 -24.10 -32.06 27.97
N GLN A 415 -24.62 -31.10 28.76
CA GLN A 415 -25.78 -30.31 28.38
C GLN A 415 -25.38 -28.87 28.03
N THR A 416 -26.00 -28.32 27.00
CA THR A 416 -25.76 -26.97 26.49
C THR A 416 -27.01 -26.09 26.67
N TYR A 417 -26.81 -24.86 27.15
CA TYR A 417 -27.88 -23.90 27.42
C TYR A 417 -27.51 -22.52 26.87
N SER A 418 -28.37 -21.90 26.05
CA SER A 418 -28.19 -20.51 25.63
C SER A 418 -29.04 -19.58 26.50
N ARG A 419 -28.46 -18.48 26.96
CA ARG A 419 -29.14 -17.46 27.79
C ARG A 419 -28.83 -16.07 27.28
N LEU A 420 -29.87 -15.24 27.18
CA LEU A 420 -29.75 -13.83 26.84
C LEU A 420 -28.97 -13.08 27.91
N ILE A 421 -28.15 -12.12 27.48
CA ILE A 421 -27.45 -11.19 28.36
C ILE A 421 -28.41 -10.04 28.70
N VAL A 422 -28.63 -9.80 30.00
CA VAL A 422 -29.40 -8.67 30.51
C VAL A 422 -28.52 -7.91 31.50
N GLY A 423 -28.22 -6.64 31.22
CA GLY A 423 -27.35 -5.83 32.07
C GLY A 423 -25.91 -6.36 32.18
N GLY A 424 -25.40 -7.03 31.14
CA GLY A 424 -24.07 -7.65 31.13
C GLY A 424 -24.01 -9.05 31.77
N ILE A 425 -25.14 -9.58 32.25
CA ILE A 425 -25.19 -10.87 32.94
C ILE A 425 -26.14 -11.82 32.21
N ALA A 426 -25.69 -13.05 31.97
CA ALA A 426 -26.54 -14.18 31.58
C ALA A 426 -26.73 -15.13 32.77
N THR A 427 -27.96 -15.54 33.06
CA THR A 427 -28.29 -16.39 34.22
C THR A 427 -28.88 -17.73 33.78
N LEU A 428 -28.31 -18.82 34.29
CA LEU A 428 -28.75 -20.19 34.09
C LEU A 428 -29.11 -20.82 35.44
N GLU A 429 -30.34 -21.33 35.54
CA GLU A 429 -30.74 -22.21 36.63
C GLU A 429 -30.66 -23.67 36.19
N VAL A 430 -29.97 -24.50 36.98
CA VAL A 430 -29.83 -25.94 36.76
C VAL A 430 -30.34 -26.70 37.98
N TYR A 431 -31.04 -27.80 37.74
CA TYR A 431 -31.69 -28.61 38.76
C TYR A 431 -31.15 -30.05 38.73
N ASN A 432 -31.26 -30.76 39.86
CA ASN A 432 -30.98 -32.20 39.98
C ASN A 432 -29.56 -32.64 39.55
N LEU A 433 -28.56 -31.81 39.80
CA LEU A 433 -27.16 -32.21 39.61
C LEU A 433 -26.77 -33.22 40.69
N THR A 434 -26.20 -34.36 40.28
CA THR A 434 -25.67 -35.38 41.19
C THR A 434 -24.35 -34.95 41.81
N ALA A 435 -23.99 -35.50 42.97
CA ALA A 435 -22.74 -35.19 43.66
C ALA A 435 -21.51 -35.58 42.83
N LYS A 436 -20.85 -34.58 42.23
CA LYS A 436 -19.55 -34.64 41.56
C LYS A 436 -19.08 -33.23 41.21
N THR A 437 -17.89 -33.12 40.63
CA THR A 437 -17.40 -31.89 40.03
C THR A 437 -17.86 -31.81 38.57
N TYR A 438 -18.53 -30.72 38.21
CA TYR A 438 -18.89 -30.38 36.84
C TYR A 438 -17.98 -29.26 36.35
N ARG A 439 -17.35 -29.44 35.19
CA ARG A 439 -16.75 -28.33 34.46
C ARG A 439 -17.87 -27.52 33.82
N VAL A 440 -17.95 -26.25 34.17
CA VAL A 440 -18.90 -25.29 33.60
C VAL A 440 -18.14 -24.37 32.67
N THR A 441 -18.47 -24.40 31.38
CA THR A 441 -17.95 -23.45 30.39
C THR A 441 -19.04 -22.42 30.08
N ALA A 442 -18.65 -21.17 29.92
CA ALA A 442 -19.53 -20.10 29.45
C ALA A 442 -18.84 -19.37 28.29
N THR A 443 -19.49 -19.38 27.13
CA THR A 443 -18.96 -18.83 25.87
C THR A 443 -19.86 -17.68 25.42
N TYR A 444 -19.30 -16.48 25.35
CA TYR A 444 -19.90 -15.33 24.69
C TYR A 444 -19.39 -15.27 23.25
N THR A 445 -20.30 -15.22 22.27
CA THR A 445 -19.95 -15.28 20.84
C THR A 445 -19.54 -13.94 20.22
N GLY A 446 -19.57 -12.86 21.02
CA GLY A 446 -19.36 -11.51 20.54
C GLY A 446 -20.64 -10.87 19.98
N ASP A 447 -20.55 -9.57 19.68
CA ASP A 447 -21.60 -8.80 19.01
C ASP A 447 -20.97 -7.85 17.98
N ASP A 448 -21.70 -6.83 17.53
CA ASP A 448 -21.19 -5.85 16.57
C ASP A 448 -19.98 -5.05 17.08
N TYR A 449 -19.80 -4.97 18.41
CA TYR A 449 -18.82 -4.10 19.07
C TYR A 449 -17.81 -4.86 19.92
N HIS A 450 -18.08 -6.10 20.31
CA HIS A 450 -17.26 -6.88 21.22
C HIS A 450 -16.85 -8.21 20.60
N LEU A 451 -15.59 -8.61 20.82
CA LEU A 451 -15.07 -9.91 20.43
C LEU A 451 -15.67 -11.01 21.30
N ALA A 452 -15.66 -12.23 20.78
CA ALA A 452 -16.03 -13.43 21.52
C ALA A 452 -15.06 -13.66 22.67
N SER A 453 -15.55 -14.25 23.77
CA SER A 453 -14.74 -14.66 24.89
C SER A 453 -15.33 -15.88 25.58
N GLU A 454 -14.47 -16.65 26.23
CA GLU A 454 -14.85 -17.87 26.92
C GLU A 454 -14.12 -17.97 28.25
N ASN A 455 -14.79 -18.55 29.24
CA ASN A 455 -14.15 -18.97 30.48
C ASN A 455 -14.76 -20.27 30.97
N PHE A 456 -14.10 -20.92 31.92
CA PHE A 456 -14.59 -22.10 32.59
C PHE A 456 -14.32 -22.06 34.09
N THR A 457 -15.09 -22.83 34.84
CA THR A 457 -14.86 -23.05 36.27
C THR A 457 -15.36 -24.42 36.68
N ASP A 458 -14.83 -24.94 37.79
CA ASP A 458 -15.26 -26.22 38.35
C ASP A 458 -16.35 -25.99 39.40
N LEU A 459 -17.56 -26.47 39.13
CA LEU A 459 -18.70 -26.49 40.04
C LEU A 459 -18.70 -27.79 40.83
N VAL A 460 -18.46 -27.71 42.14
CA VAL A 460 -18.48 -28.88 43.03
C VAL A 460 -19.86 -29.03 43.68
N ILE A 461 -20.57 -30.11 43.35
CA ILE A 461 -21.81 -30.51 44.02
C ILE A 461 -21.46 -31.50 45.13
N LYS A 462 -21.84 -31.14 46.36
CA LYS A 462 -21.56 -31.95 47.54
C LYS A 462 -22.76 -32.82 47.89
N LEU A 463 -22.50 -33.96 48.52
CA LEU A 463 -23.56 -34.69 49.22
C LEU A 463 -24.14 -33.82 50.34
N ARG A 464 -25.44 -33.94 50.58
CA ARG A 464 -26.11 -33.26 51.71
C ARG A 464 -25.53 -33.79 53.03
N THR A 465 -25.38 -32.91 54.03
CA THR A 465 -25.10 -33.34 55.40
C THR A 465 -26.32 -34.12 55.92
N PRO A 466 -26.15 -35.41 56.29
CA PRO A 466 -27.25 -36.18 56.84
C PRO A 466 -27.56 -35.72 58.27
N TRP A 467 -28.84 -35.64 58.62
CA TRP A 467 -29.30 -35.52 60.00
C TRP A 467 -30.24 -36.67 60.33
N VAL A 468 -30.26 -37.09 61.59
CA VAL A 468 -31.15 -38.12 62.11
C VAL A 468 -31.81 -37.57 63.36
N LYS A 469 -33.13 -37.72 63.45
CA LYS A 469 -33.90 -37.46 64.66
C LYS A 469 -34.60 -38.75 65.05
N VAL A 470 -34.32 -39.20 66.27
CA VAL A 470 -34.97 -40.36 66.89
C VAL A 470 -36.00 -39.82 67.87
N ASP A 471 -37.23 -40.29 67.74
CA ASP A 471 -38.36 -39.93 68.59
C ASP A 471 -38.77 -41.17 69.39
N VAL A 472 -38.69 -41.05 70.72
CA VAL A 472 -39.00 -42.12 71.68
C VAL A 472 -39.94 -41.58 72.75
N HIS A 473 -40.81 -42.45 73.25
CA HIS A 473 -41.83 -42.11 74.22
C HIS A 473 -41.82 -43.07 75.41
N ASP A 474 -42.28 -42.60 76.56
CA ASP A 474 -42.61 -43.46 77.68
C ASP A 474 -43.86 -44.29 77.34
N ILE A 475 -43.81 -45.59 77.61
CA ILE A 475 -44.92 -46.53 77.40
C ILE A 475 -45.30 -47.23 78.71
N PHE A 476 -46.54 -47.71 78.82
CA PHE A 476 -46.93 -48.60 79.91
C PHE A 476 -46.49 -50.04 79.63
N PHE A 477 -46.20 -50.82 80.68
CA PHE A 477 -45.79 -52.22 80.56
C PHE A 477 -46.79 -53.03 79.71
N GLY A 478 -46.26 -53.80 78.75
CA GLY A 478 -47.04 -54.58 77.78
C GLY A 478 -47.44 -53.83 76.50
N GLN A 479 -47.17 -52.53 76.39
CA GLN A 479 -47.33 -51.78 75.13
C GLN A 479 -46.10 -51.94 74.22
N THR A 480 -46.31 -51.75 72.91
CA THR A 480 -45.23 -51.69 71.92
C THR A 480 -44.70 -50.26 71.84
N GLU A 481 -43.38 -50.07 71.97
CA GLU A 481 -42.76 -48.78 71.69
C GLU A 481 -42.51 -48.63 70.19
N TYR A 482 -42.80 -47.45 69.68
CA TYR A 482 -42.67 -47.11 68.27
C TYR A 482 -41.60 -46.04 68.10
N ILE A 483 -40.36 -46.49 67.94
CA ILE A 483 -39.24 -45.59 67.73
C ILE A 483 -39.32 -45.06 66.30
N ASN A 484 -39.76 -43.81 66.18
CA ASN A 484 -39.90 -43.13 64.89
C ASN A 484 -38.62 -42.37 64.60
N ILE A 485 -38.00 -42.69 63.48
CA ILE A 485 -36.78 -42.08 63.02
C ILE A 485 -37.13 -41.23 61.81
N THR A 486 -36.72 -39.97 61.84
CA THR A 486 -36.80 -39.07 60.69
C THR A 486 -35.40 -38.65 60.28
N THR A 487 -35.16 -38.57 58.97
CA THR A 487 -33.86 -38.21 58.40
C THR A 487 -34.03 -37.64 57.00
N ASN A 488 -33.07 -36.82 56.56
CA ASN A 488 -32.96 -36.37 55.17
C ASN A 488 -32.08 -37.28 54.29
N ALA A 489 -31.57 -38.39 54.85
CA ALA A 489 -30.76 -39.37 54.13
C ALA A 489 -31.63 -40.46 53.47
N THR A 490 -31.05 -41.16 52.49
CA THR A 490 -31.63 -42.36 51.86
C THR A 490 -30.77 -43.59 52.19
N GLY A 491 -31.35 -44.79 52.16
CA GLY A 491 -30.63 -46.05 52.41
C GLY A 491 -31.12 -46.73 53.68
N HIS A 492 -30.19 -47.19 54.52
CA HIS A 492 -30.50 -47.88 55.77
C HIS A 492 -29.98 -47.07 56.96
N ILE A 493 -30.71 -47.14 58.07
CA ILE A 493 -30.24 -46.66 59.36
C ILE A 493 -29.93 -47.83 60.28
N LEU A 494 -28.85 -47.70 61.05
CA LEU A 494 -28.51 -48.59 62.14
C LEU A 494 -28.88 -47.90 63.45
N ILE A 495 -29.83 -48.46 64.20
CA ILE A 495 -30.23 -47.95 65.52
C ILE A 495 -29.85 -48.95 66.60
N TYR A 496 -29.36 -48.45 67.73
CA TYR A 496 -29.07 -49.26 68.91
C TYR A 496 -30.14 -49.05 69.97
N VAL A 497 -30.86 -50.11 70.32
CA VAL A 497 -31.80 -50.11 71.45
C VAL A 497 -31.18 -50.94 72.56
N ASN A 498 -30.83 -50.29 73.67
CA ASN A 498 -30.20 -50.92 74.83
C ASN A 498 -28.98 -51.80 74.48
N GLY A 499 -28.14 -51.32 73.57
CA GLY A 499 -26.93 -52.02 73.10
C GLY A 499 -27.13 -53.05 71.99
N LYS A 500 -28.38 -53.38 71.60
CA LYS A 500 -28.66 -54.27 70.45
C LYS A 500 -28.92 -53.46 69.19
N SER A 501 -28.26 -53.82 68.09
CA SER A 501 -28.35 -53.11 66.82
C SER A 501 -29.47 -53.63 65.92
N HIS A 502 -30.11 -52.71 65.19
CA HIS A 502 -31.17 -52.98 64.21
C HIS A 502 -30.92 -52.19 62.93
N PHE A 503 -30.95 -52.87 61.78
CA PHE A 503 -30.91 -52.23 60.45
C PHE A 503 -32.33 -52.01 59.92
N ILE A 504 -32.66 -50.77 59.55
CA ILE A 504 -34.00 -50.40 59.10
C ILE A 504 -33.89 -49.60 57.80
N ASN A 505 -34.72 -49.92 56.82
CA ASN A 505 -34.79 -49.18 55.56
C ASN A 505 -35.42 -47.80 55.82
N ILE A 506 -34.80 -46.76 55.29
CA ILE A 506 -35.39 -45.43 55.25
C ILE A 506 -36.32 -45.38 54.03
N VAL A 507 -37.60 -45.12 54.27
CA VAL A 507 -38.62 -44.92 53.23
C VAL A 507 -39.17 -43.51 53.37
N ASN A 508 -39.03 -42.69 52.32
CA ASN A 508 -39.48 -41.30 52.27
C ASN A 508 -39.03 -40.44 53.46
N GLY A 509 -37.77 -40.61 53.90
CA GLY A 509 -37.18 -39.86 55.02
C GLY A 509 -37.63 -40.33 56.41
N THR A 510 -38.29 -41.49 56.48
CA THR A 510 -38.74 -42.09 57.75
C THR A 510 -38.28 -43.54 57.89
N ALA A 511 -37.99 -43.97 59.11
CA ALA A 511 -37.81 -45.36 59.48
C ALA A 511 -38.52 -45.61 60.81
N ARG A 512 -39.05 -46.81 61.03
CA ARG A 512 -39.76 -47.15 62.27
C ARG A 512 -39.26 -48.49 62.79
N LEU A 513 -38.89 -48.52 64.07
CA LEU A 513 -38.64 -49.76 64.80
C LEU A 513 -39.79 -50.00 65.78
N ASN A 514 -40.33 -51.21 65.76
CA ASN A 514 -41.28 -51.65 66.75
C ASN A 514 -40.53 -52.48 67.79
N VAL A 515 -40.57 -52.07 69.05
CA VAL A 515 -39.94 -52.80 70.16
C VAL A 515 -41.04 -53.26 71.11
N THR A 516 -41.18 -54.58 71.27
CA THR A 516 -42.18 -55.21 72.14
C THR A 516 -41.50 -55.82 73.37
N ASP A 517 -42.31 -56.15 74.39
CA ASP A 517 -41.89 -56.95 75.54
C ASP A 517 -40.74 -56.33 76.37
N LEU A 518 -40.72 -55.00 76.47
CA LEU A 518 -39.82 -54.27 77.36
C LEU A 518 -40.24 -54.44 78.83
N GLU A 519 -39.34 -54.93 79.68
CA GLU A 519 -39.53 -54.94 81.13
C GLU A 519 -39.52 -53.50 81.70
N PRO A 520 -40.06 -53.24 82.91
CA PRO A 520 -39.97 -51.91 83.51
C PRO A 520 -38.52 -51.44 83.68
N GLY A 521 -38.14 -50.33 83.04
CA GLY A 521 -36.79 -49.79 83.12
C GLY A 521 -36.53 -48.62 82.17
N ASN A 522 -35.33 -48.04 82.28
CA ASN A 522 -34.88 -46.99 81.37
C ASN A 522 -34.06 -47.61 80.24
N TYR A 523 -34.44 -47.32 79.00
CA TYR A 523 -33.78 -47.82 77.80
C TYR A 523 -33.25 -46.65 76.97
N SER A 524 -32.06 -46.81 76.37
CA SER A 524 -31.49 -45.83 75.45
C SER A 524 -31.71 -46.25 74.00
N ALA A 525 -31.98 -45.26 73.14
CA ALA A 525 -32.04 -45.39 71.69
C ALA A 525 -31.12 -44.33 71.07
N VAL A 526 -30.12 -44.77 70.29
CA VAL A 526 -29.14 -43.90 69.61
C VAL A 526 -28.92 -44.35 68.18
#